data_AF-A0A1J9S3U6-F1
#
_entry.id   AF-A0A1J9S3U6-F1
#
_cell.length_a   1.000
_cell.length_b   1.000
_cell.length_c   1.000
_cell.angle_alpha   90.00
_cell.angle_beta   90.00
_cell.angle_gamma   90.00
#
_symmetry.space_group_name_H-M   'P 1'
#
loop_
_entity.id
_entity.type
_entity.pdbx_description
1 polymer ?
#
loop_
_entity_poly.entity_id
_entity_poly.type
_entity_poly.pdbx_seq_one_letter_code
_entity_poly.pdbx_strand_id
1 'polypeptide(L)'
;MLSHTRPTLLSALLLPAAALTLAAPTTSTLSTSKTIKLTANVLSSDLTPSIQSYELNPFALSSTDASCANALGLSPASHGALFHSDSETPSVFTLQTGTGYAQRLSAVVTPGGTATVPAARAVGVDCGTSGTEGVGIVQKDDGSGTPVLRYGKEGSGWMACPAGTLNAEVPADEGAVVVGYRDAGQRVLSGCAEVEFVAVCSDETDGGEASAVEVPCVVVV
;
A
#
# COMPACT_ATOMS: atom_id res chain seq x y z
N MET A 1 1.49 -81.04 12.45
CA MET A 1 2.79 -80.33 12.32
C MET A 1 2.60 -79.14 11.40
N LEU A 2 3.42 -78.11 11.59
CA LEU A 2 3.52 -76.82 10.85
C LEU A 2 2.69 -75.65 11.38
N SER A 3 3.18 -75.11 12.51
CA SER A 3 3.00 -73.73 12.96
C SER A 3 3.83 -72.79 12.07
N HIS A 4 3.24 -71.69 11.59
CA HIS A 4 3.94 -70.62 10.86
C HIS A 4 3.82 -69.30 11.64
N THR A 5 4.93 -68.89 12.26
CA THR A 5 5.14 -67.59 12.89
C THR A 5 5.59 -66.56 11.85
N ARG A 6 4.88 -65.43 11.74
CA ARG A 6 5.30 -64.28 10.92
C ARG A 6 5.98 -63.22 11.79
N PRO A 7 7.06 -62.58 11.30
CA PRO A 7 7.80 -61.56 12.05
C PRO A 7 7.21 -60.16 11.89
N THR A 8 7.24 -59.39 12.96
CA THR A 8 6.80 -57.99 13.04
C THR A 8 7.97 -57.07 12.69
N LEU A 9 7.82 -56.26 11.64
CA LEU A 9 8.79 -55.22 11.26
C LEU A 9 8.43 -53.90 11.95
N LEU A 10 9.29 -53.45 12.86
CA LEU A 10 9.23 -52.12 13.48
C LEU A 10 9.81 -51.07 12.52
N SER A 11 8.96 -50.19 12.03
CA SER A 11 9.32 -49.05 11.19
C SER A 11 9.64 -47.85 12.10
N ALA A 12 10.91 -47.43 12.16
CA ALA A 12 11.36 -46.27 12.90
C ALA A 12 11.14 -44.99 12.06
N LEU A 13 10.29 -44.09 12.54
CA LEU A 13 10.09 -42.74 11.99
C LEU A 13 11.22 -41.83 12.49
N LEU A 14 12.10 -41.37 11.59
CA LEU A 14 13.00 -40.24 11.86
C LEU A 14 12.24 -38.93 11.62
N LEU A 15 12.12 -38.09 12.65
CA LEU A 15 11.64 -36.71 12.50
C LEU A 15 12.78 -35.79 12.04
N PRO A 16 12.58 -34.94 11.03
CA PRO A 16 13.53 -33.87 10.70
C PRO A 16 13.42 -32.73 11.71
N ALA A 17 14.57 -32.33 12.28
CA ALA A 17 14.68 -31.14 13.11
C ALA A 17 14.54 -29.89 12.24
N ALA A 18 13.49 -29.11 12.44
CA ALA A 18 13.32 -27.81 11.79
C ALA A 18 14.31 -26.81 12.41
N ALA A 19 15.25 -26.30 11.61
CA ALA A 19 16.13 -25.21 11.99
C ALA A 19 15.33 -23.90 11.99
N LEU A 20 15.15 -23.30 13.17
CA LEU A 20 14.62 -21.94 13.31
C LEU A 20 15.72 -20.96 12.90
N THR A 21 15.66 -20.47 11.66
CA THR A 21 16.43 -19.30 11.25
C THR A 21 15.80 -18.06 11.92
N LEU A 22 16.43 -17.57 12.99
CA LEU A 22 16.13 -16.24 13.52
C LEU A 22 16.59 -15.20 12.48
N ALA A 23 15.63 -14.56 11.81
CA ALA A 23 15.91 -13.36 11.03
C ALA A 23 16.36 -12.26 12.01
N ALA A 24 17.54 -11.69 11.76
CA ALA A 24 18.03 -10.54 12.52
C ALA A 24 17.07 -9.34 12.31
N PRO A 25 16.86 -8.48 13.33
CA PRO A 25 16.08 -7.27 13.15
C PRO A 25 16.75 -6.38 12.11
N THR A 26 16.06 -6.11 11.01
CA THR A 26 16.45 -5.09 10.03
C THR A 26 16.35 -3.73 10.72
N THR A 27 17.48 -3.13 11.10
CA THR A 27 17.53 -1.75 11.57
C THR A 27 17.16 -0.83 10.42
N SER A 28 15.90 -0.38 10.40
CA SER A 28 15.46 0.71 9.52
C SER A 28 16.17 2.00 9.92
N THR A 29 16.84 2.62 8.96
CA THR A 29 17.43 3.96 9.13
C THR A 29 16.54 5.00 8.46
N LEU A 30 16.40 6.16 9.10
CA LEU A 30 15.69 7.30 8.53
C LEU A 30 16.63 8.12 7.65
N SER A 31 16.14 8.56 6.49
CA SER A 31 16.83 9.45 5.56
C SER A 31 15.82 10.42 4.93
N THR A 32 16.26 11.20 3.95
CA THR A 32 15.40 12.00 3.07
C THR A 32 15.62 11.62 1.61
N SER A 33 14.57 11.72 0.78
CA SER A 33 14.65 11.55 -0.67
C SER A 33 13.58 12.37 -1.39
N LYS A 34 13.85 12.76 -2.64
CA LYS A 34 12.85 13.36 -3.55
C LYS A 34 11.92 12.34 -4.19
N THR A 35 12.30 11.07 -4.12
CA THR A 35 11.57 9.96 -4.72
C THR A 35 11.41 8.87 -3.67
N ILE A 36 10.16 8.45 -3.46
CA ILE A 36 9.82 7.42 -2.49
C ILE A 36 8.91 6.36 -3.11
N LYS A 37 8.94 5.16 -2.55
CA LYS A 37 7.85 4.18 -2.69
C LYS A 37 6.98 4.22 -1.44
N LEU A 38 5.70 3.94 -1.62
CA LEU A 38 4.74 3.87 -0.52
C LEU A 38 4.37 2.42 -0.27
N THR A 39 4.83 1.89 0.86
CA THR A 39 4.73 0.47 1.18
C THR A 39 3.69 0.25 2.27
N ALA A 40 2.76 -0.67 2.03
CA ALA A 40 1.72 -1.05 2.96
C ALA A 40 2.31 -1.76 4.19
N ASN A 41 1.99 -1.23 5.36
CA ASN A 41 2.14 -1.90 6.64
C ASN A 41 0.75 -2.20 7.21
N VAL A 42 0.46 -3.47 7.46
CA VAL A 42 -0.87 -3.90 7.93
C VAL A 42 -0.96 -3.67 9.44
N LEU A 43 -1.96 -2.87 9.83
CA LEU A 43 -2.22 -2.54 11.24
C LEU A 43 -3.19 -3.53 11.89
N SER A 44 -4.21 -3.94 11.15
CA SER A 44 -5.21 -4.90 11.64
C SER A 44 -5.90 -5.61 10.47
N SER A 45 -6.36 -6.85 10.74
CA SER A 45 -7.17 -7.67 9.83
C SER A 45 -6.61 -7.81 8.41
N ASP A 46 -5.48 -8.51 8.27
CA ASP A 46 -4.85 -8.72 6.96
C ASP A 46 -5.74 -9.47 5.95
N LEU A 47 -5.44 -9.28 4.67
CA LEU A 47 -6.03 -10.05 3.57
C LEU A 47 -5.34 -11.41 3.42
N THR A 48 -5.94 -12.29 2.63
CA THR A 48 -5.32 -13.57 2.25
C THR A 48 -5.27 -13.67 0.73
N PRO A 49 -4.07 -13.68 0.10
CA PRO A 49 -2.75 -13.59 0.74
C PRO A 49 -2.50 -12.23 1.42
N SER A 50 -1.54 -12.21 2.35
CA SER A 50 -1.12 -10.99 3.05
C SER A 50 -0.69 -9.91 2.06
N ILE A 51 -1.10 -8.67 2.35
CA ILE A 51 -0.67 -7.48 1.60
C ILE A 51 0.46 -6.71 2.29
N GLN A 52 1.06 -7.29 3.34
CA GLN A 52 2.23 -6.71 3.99
C GLN A 52 3.33 -6.46 2.95
N SER A 53 3.90 -5.26 2.97
CA SER A 53 4.95 -4.83 2.07
C SER A 53 4.56 -4.68 0.60
N TYR A 54 3.25 -4.70 0.28
CA TYR A 54 2.78 -4.33 -1.06
C TYR A 54 3.00 -2.82 -1.27
N GLU A 55 3.15 -2.41 -2.53
CA GLU A 55 3.47 -1.03 -2.87
C GLU A 55 2.29 -0.35 -3.55
N LEU A 56 2.10 0.94 -3.26
CA LEU A 56 1.03 1.76 -3.80
C LEU A 56 1.25 2.01 -5.30
N ASN A 57 0.18 1.92 -6.10
CA ASN A 57 0.24 2.10 -7.55
C ASN A 57 -1.10 2.63 -8.09
N PRO A 58 -1.16 3.59 -9.03
CA PRO A 58 -2.39 3.92 -9.73
C PRO A 58 -2.83 2.79 -10.67
N PHE A 59 -4.07 2.34 -10.54
CA PHE A 59 -4.72 1.39 -11.44
C PHE A 59 -5.76 2.09 -12.30
N ALA A 60 -5.69 1.87 -13.61
CA ALA A 60 -6.68 2.39 -14.55
C ALA A 60 -8.08 1.83 -14.23
N LEU A 61 -9.10 2.67 -14.31
CA LEU A 61 -10.49 2.25 -14.18
C LEU A 61 -11.07 1.89 -15.55
N SER A 62 -11.84 0.80 -15.61
CA SER A 62 -12.36 0.22 -16.86
C SER A 62 -13.52 1.03 -17.47
N SER A 63 -14.23 1.79 -16.65
CA SER A 63 -15.52 2.39 -16.99
C SER A 63 -15.45 3.84 -17.47
N THR A 64 -14.24 4.38 -17.69
CA THR A 64 -14.05 5.79 -17.99
C THR A 64 -13.32 5.99 -19.32
N ASP A 65 -14.01 6.58 -20.29
CA ASP A 65 -13.43 7.14 -21.53
C ASP A 65 -12.43 8.29 -21.25
N ALA A 66 -12.33 8.73 -20.00
CA ALA A 66 -11.28 9.63 -19.54
C ALA A 66 -9.98 8.83 -19.37
N SER A 67 -8.99 9.13 -20.21
CA SER A 67 -7.64 8.53 -20.24
C SER A 67 -6.80 8.74 -18.97
N CYS A 68 -7.43 9.04 -17.85
CA CYS A 68 -6.85 9.70 -16.69
C CYS A 68 -7.56 9.36 -15.36
N ALA A 69 -8.72 8.68 -15.40
CA ALA A 69 -9.39 8.24 -14.18
C ALA A 69 -8.78 6.92 -13.69
N ASN A 70 -8.12 6.99 -12.54
CA ASN A 70 -7.46 5.87 -11.89
C ASN A 70 -7.96 5.72 -10.44
N ALA A 71 -7.74 4.56 -9.85
CA ALA A 71 -7.86 4.35 -8.41
C ALA A 71 -6.49 4.02 -7.82
N LEU A 72 -6.24 4.39 -6.55
CA LEU A 72 -5.07 3.89 -5.84
C LEU A 72 -5.25 2.41 -5.55
N GLY A 73 -4.28 1.62 -6.01
CA GLY A 73 -4.19 0.18 -5.87
C GLY A 73 -2.92 -0.26 -5.15
N LEU A 74 -2.85 -1.56 -4.86
CA LEU A 74 -1.67 -2.22 -4.31
C LEU A 74 -1.11 -3.21 -5.31
N SER A 75 0.16 -3.04 -5.64
CA SER A 75 0.96 -4.02 -6.39
C SER A 75 1.85 -4.81 -5.43
N PRO A 76 2.30 -6.02 -5.79
CA PRO A 76 3.39 -6.69 -5.08
C PRO A 76 4.64 -5.80 -4.98
N ALA A 77 5.53 -6.13 -4.03
CA ALA A 77 6.81 -5.44 -3.88
C ALA A 77 7.58 -5.34 -5.20
N SER A 78 8.32 -4.24 -5.38
CA SER A 78 9.04 -3.86 -6.59
C SER A 78 8.18 -3.51 -7.82
N HIS A 79 6.86 -3.44 -7.69
CA HIS A 79 5.92 -3.09 -8.78
C HIS A 79 5.05 -1.86 -8.45
N GLY A 80 5.36 -1.14 -7.37
CA GLY A 80 4.73 0.11 -7.02
C GLY A 80 5.23 1.29 -7.84
N ALA A 81 4.45 2.36 -7.79
CA ALA A 81 4.83 3.62 -8.40
C ALA A 81 5.83 4.39 -7.54
N LEU A 82 6.57 5.27 -8.21
CA LEU A 82 7.40 6.28 -7.55
C LEU A 82 6.53 7.49 -7.24
N PHE A 83 6.66 7.98 -6.00
CA PHE A 83 5.95 9.16 -5.52
C PHE A 83 6.93 10.27 -5.17
N HIS A 84 6.44 11.48 -5.33
CA HIS A 84 7.11 12.73 -5.01
C HIS A 84 6.19 13.58 -4.13
N SER A 85 6.77 14.55 -3.44
CA SER A 85 6.03 15.57 -2.70
C SER A 85 6.29 16.93 -3.30
N ASP A 86 5.26 17.77 -3.30
CA ASP A 86 5.36 19.17 -3.73
C ASP A 86 5.86 20.07 -2.59
N SER A 87 6.65 21.10 -2.94
CA SER A 87 7.06 22.16 -2.00
C SER A 87 5.93 23.09 -1.59
N GLU A 88 4.94 23.32 -2.48
CA GLU A 88 3.97 24.40 -2.31
C GLU A 88 2.72 23.94 -1.55
N THR A 89 2.39 22.65 -1.67
CA THR A 89 1.26 22.04 -0.98
C THR A 89 1.66 20.66 -0.45
N PRO A 90 1.21 20.25 0.75
CA PRO A 90 1.38 18.88 1.22
C PRO A 90 0.48 17.96 0.37
N SER A 91 0.97 17.62 -0.81
CA SER A 91 0.38 16.70 -1.77
C SER A 91 1.44 15.72 -2.24
N VAL A 92 1.11 14.43 -2.23
CA VAL A 92 1.90 13.41 -2.92
C VAL A 92 1.37 13.19 -4.32
N PHE A 93 2.28 12.99 -5.26
CA PHE A 93 1.95 12.72 -6.65
C PHE A 93 2.90 11.68 -7.24
N THR A 94 2.46 11.02 -8.30
CA THR A 94 3.29 10.13 -9.12
C THR A 94 3.34 10.64 -10.55
N LEU A 95 4.31 10.17 -11.33
CA LEU A 95 4.46 10.50 -12.74
C LEU A 95 4.07 9.30 -13.59
N GLN A 96 3.05 9.47 -14.43
CA GLN A 96 2.73 8.49 -15.45
C GLN A 96 3.40 8.89 -16.76
N THR A 97 4.30 8.04 -17.25
CA THR A 97 4.96 8.23 -18.54
C THR A 97 4.20 7.49 -19.64
N GLY A 98 3.65 8.25 -20.59
CA GLY A 98 2.93 7.73 -21.78
C GLY A 98 3.60 8.13 -23.09
N THR A 99 2.88 8.04 -24.21
CA THR A 99 3.37 8.27 -25.60
C THR A 99 3.71 9.74 -25.93
N GLY A 100 4.28 10.52 -25.02
CA GLY A 100 4.81 11.84 -25.34
C GLY A 100 5.24 12.72 -24.16
N TYR A 101 4.55 12.63 -23.02
CA TYR A 101 4.82 13.49 -21.84
C TYR A 101 4.54 12.75 -20.53
N ALA A 102 5.31 13.07 -19.47
CA ALA A 102 5.00 12.66 -18.10
C ALA A 102 3.80 13.48 -17.58
N GLN A 103 2.80 12.81 -17.04
CA GLN A 103 1.65 13.45 -16.41
C GLN A 103 1.75 13.30 -14.90
N ARG A 104 1.51 14.41 -14.18
CA ARG A 104 1.36 14.41 -12.73
C ARG A 104 0.03 13.79 -12.36
N LEU A 105 0.06 12.73 -11.58
CA LEU A 105 -1.09 12.02 -11.03
C LEU A 105 -1.16 12.29 -9.53
N SER A 106 -2.26 12.89 -9.08
CA SER A 106 -2.43 13.27 -7.68
C SER A 106 -3.59 12.51 -7.04
N ALA A 107 -3.45 12.12 -5.77
CA ALA A 107 -4.49 11.40 -5.05
C ALA A 107 -5.70 12.31 -4.79
N VAL A 108 -6.91 11.79 -5.08
CA VAL A 108 -8.18 12.44 -4.85
C VAL A 108 -8.96 11.65 -3.80
N VAL A 109 -8.88 12.13 -2.56
CA VAL A 109 -9.66 11.61 -1.45
C VAL A 109 -10.98 12.38 -1.38
N THR A 110 -12.08 11.64 -1.43
CA THR A 110 -13.41 12.19 -1.20
C THR A 110 -13.96 11.54 0.08
N PRO A 111 -14.01 12.23 1.23
CA PRO A 111 -14.63 11.68 2.44
C PRO A 111 -16.12 11.35 2.24
N GLY A 112 -16.69 10.56 3.15
CA GLY A 112 -18.12 10.23 3.13
C GLY A 112 -18.50 9.08 4.05
N GLY A 113 -19.71 8.56 3.86
CA GLY A 113 -20.29 7.50 4.68
C GLY A 113 -21.17 8.06 5.81
N THR A 114 -21.28 7.30 6.89
CA THR A 114 -21.97 7.70 8.13
C THR A 114 -20.96 8.00 9.23
N ALA A 115 -21.43 8.36 10.43
CA ALA A 115 -20.55 8.59 11.57
C ALA A 115 -19.67 7.38 11.95
N THR A 116 -20.10 6.15 11.62
CA THR A 116 -19.42 4.91 12.04
C THR A 116 -19.03 3.99 10.90
N VAL A 117 -19.52 4.24 9.68
CA VAL A 117 -19.26 3.41 8.50
C VAL A 117 -18.71 4.29 7.38
N PRO A 118 -17.53 3.99 6.82
CA PRO A 118 -16.95 4.79 5.74
C PRO A 118 -17.74 4.62 4.45
N ALA A 119 -17.52 5.52 3.50
CA ALA A 119 -18.01 5.33 2.13
C ALA A 119 -17.31 4.12 1.48
N ALA A 120 -18.07 3.27 0.79
CA ALA A 120 -17.54 2.20 -0.04
C ALA A 120 -17.05 2.77 -1.38
N ARG A 121 -15.97 3.55 -1.35
CA ARG A 121 -15.38 4.17 -2.54
C ARG A 121 -13.86 4.14 -2.45
N ALA A 122 -13.22 3.83 -3.57
CA ALA A 122 -11.76 3.90 -3.68
C ALA A 122 -11.29 5.36 -3.66
N VAL A 123 -10.05 5.55 -3.22
CA VAL A 123 -9.32 6.81 -3.41
C VAL A 123 -9.00 6.91 -4.89
N GLY A 124 -9.44 8.00 -5.51
CA GLY A 124 -9.19 8.27 -6.92
C GLY A 124 -7.77 8.77 -7.13
N VAL A 125 -7.31 8.71 -8.37
CA VAL A 125 -6.11 9.38 -8.86
C VAL A 125 -6.47 10.05 -10.17
N ASP A 126 -6.13 11.33 -10.30
CA ASP A 126 -6.47 12.17 -11.44
C ASP A 126 -5.23 12.94 -11.92
N CYS A 127 -5.18 13.26 -13.21
CA CYS A 127 -4.01 13.85 -13.85
C CYS A 127 -4.17 15.37 -13.98
N GLY A 128 -3.06 16.09 -13.81
CA GLY A 128 -3.03 17.55 -14.00
C GLY A 128 -3.81 18.34 -12.95
N THR A 129 -4.30 17.69 -11.89
CA THR A 129 -4.92 18.34 -10.73
C THR A 129 -3.93 18.37 -9.55
N SER A 130 -4.14 19.31 -8.62
CA SER A 130 -3.35 19.41 -7.38
C SER A 130 -3.62 18.30 -6.36
N GLY A 131 -4.55 17.38 -6.66
CA GLY A 131 -5.03 16.38 -5.71
C GLY A 131 -5.82 16.99 -4.55
N THR A 132 -6.16 16.14 -3.58
CA THR A 132 -6.78 16.58 -2.33
C THR A 132 -5.75 17.22 -1.41
N GLU A 133 -6.01 18.44 -0.96
CA GLU A 133 -5.16 19.16 -0.01
C GLU A 133 -5.01 18.40 1.32
N GLY A 134 -3.78 18.33 1.83
CA GLY A 134 -3.48 17.69 3.11
C GLY A 134 -3.19 16.19 3.02
N VAL A 135 -3.14 15.62 1.80
CA VAL A 135 -2.63 14.25 1.58
C VAL A 135 -1.11 14.30 1.47
N GLY A 136 -0.39 13.97 2.54
CA GLY A 136 1.06 14.17 2.58
C GLY A 136 1.82 13.15 3.41
N ILE A 137 3.16 13.17 3.29
CA ILE A 137 4.05 12.38 4.14
C ILE A 137 4.30 13.14 5.43
N VAL A 138 4.03 12.50 6.55
CA VAL A 138 4.31 13.04 7.88
C VAL A 138 5.02 11.99 8.74
N GLN A 139 5.78 12.43 9.72
CA GLN A 139 6.34 11.51 10.72
C GLN A 139 5.24 11.07 11.68
N LYS A 140 5.26 9.81 12.08
CA LYS A 140 4.31 9.25 13.04
C LYS A 140 4.60 9.75 14.45
N ASP A 141 3.54 10.13 15.17
CA ASP A 141 3.60 10.69 16.52
C ASP A 141 3.73 9.62 17.65
N ASP A 142 4.10 8.38 17.32
CA ASP A 142 4.28 7.28 18.29
C ASP A 142 5.72 7.17 18.83
N GLY A 143 6.57 8.15 18.50
CA GLY A 143 7.98 8.18 18.87
C GLY A 143 8.90 7.37 17.94
N SER A 144 8.37 6.63 16.97
CA SER A 144 9.21 5.95 15.97
C SER A 144 9.79 6.92 14.93
N GLY A 145 9.10 8.04 14.69
CA GLY A 145 9.42 8.98 13.62
C GLY A 145 9.24 8.39 12.21
N THR A 146 8.57 7.24 12.09
CA THR A 146 8.36 6.57 10.80
C THR A 146 7.53 7.47 9.88
N PRO A 147 8.03 7.80 8.68
CA PRO A 147 7.31 8.61 7.72
C PRO A 147 6.18 7.81 7.07
N VAL A 148 4.97 8.33 7.15
CA VAL A 148 3.75 7.69 6.65
C VAL A 148 2.90 8.65 5.84
N LEU A 149 2.17 8.10 4.86
CA LEU A 149 1.12 8.84 4.16
C LEU A 149 -0.05 9.09 5.10
N ARG A 150 -0.48 10.35 5.22
CA ARG A 150 -1.63 10.76 6.03
C ARG A 150 -2.58 11.66 5.26
N TYR A 151 -3.82 11.64 5.71
CA TYR A 151 -4.88 12.56 5.35
C TYR A 151 -5.93 12.59 6.47
N GLY A 152 -6.57 13.75 6.65
CA GLY A 152 -7.60 13.93 7.67
C GLY A 152 -7.05 14.14 9.08
N LYS A 153 -7.89 13.93 10.08
CA LYS A 153 -7.59 14.16 11.50
C LYS A 153 -7.08 12.89 12.20
N GLU A 154 -6.60 13.02 13.43
CA GLU A 154 -6.21 11.88 14.26
C GLU A 154 -7.32 10.83 14.33
N GLY A 155 -6.95 9.55 14.17
CA GLY A 155 -7.89 8.43 14.10
C GLY A 155 -8.46 8.14 12.70
N SER A 156 -8.25 9.02 11.72
CA SER A 156 -8.50 8.72 10.30
C SER A 156 -7.41 7.79 9.75
N GLY A 157 -7.70 7.07 8.68
CA GLY A 157 -6.73 6.12 8.13
C GLY A 157 -7.10 5.55 6.78
N TRP A 158 -6.24 4.66 6.31
CA TRP A 158 -6.38 3.97 5.05
C TRP A 158 -6.88 2.55 5.28
N MET A 159 -7.62 2.05 4.30
CA MET A 159 -8.02 0.65 4.24
C MET A 159 -7.67 0.09 2.88
N ALA A 160 -7.23 -1.16 2.85
CA ALA A 160 -6.97 -1.90 1.63
C ALA A 160 -8.06 -2.96 1.45
N CYS A 161 -8.77 -2.90 0.34
CA CYS A 161 -9.97 -3.68 0.11
C CYS A 161 -9.93 -4.34 -1.27
N PRO A 162 -10.54 -5.53 -1.46
CA PRO A 162 -10.89 -6.00 -2.79
C PRO A 162 -11.66 -4.92 -3.56
N ALA A 163 -11.35 -4.73 -4.84
CA ALA A 163 -11.89 -3.62 -5.65
C ALA A 163 -13.42 -3.54 -5.63
N GLY A 164 -14.11 -4.69 -5.68
CA GLY A 164 -15.57 -4.77 -5.60
C GLY A 164 -16.16 -4.24 -4.28
N THR A 165 -15.43 -4.33 -3.16
CA THR A 165 -15.86 -3.78 -1.87
C THR A 165 -15.92 -2.24 -1.88
N LEU A 166 -15.11 -1.60 -2.73
CA LEU A 166 -15.02 -0.14 -2.86
C LEU A 166 -15.63 0.37 -4.16
N ASN A 167 -16.47 -0.43 -4.83
CA ASN A 167 -17.12 -0.09 -6.09
C ASN A 167 -16.13 0.42 -7.16
N ALA A 168 -14.92 -0.14 -7.18
CA ALA A 168 -13.90 0.18 -8.18
C ALA A 168 -13.86 -0.92 -9.23
N GLU A 169 -14.07 -0.55 -10.49
CA GLU A 169 -14.02 -1.47 -11.63
C GLU A 169 -12.64 -1.43 -12.28
N VAL A 170 -11.70 -2.20 -11.74
CA VAL A 170 -10.34 -2.31 -12.26
C VAL A 170 -10.29 -3.44 -13.31
N PRO A 171 -9.91 -3.18 -14.57
CA PRO A 171 -10.01 -4.15 -15.67
C PRO A 171 -9.00 -5.31 -15.57
N ALA A 172 -7.96 -5.18 -14.74
CA ALA A 172 -6.79 -6.05 -14.81
C ALA A 172 -6.86 -7.33 -13.96
N ASP A 173 -7.65 -7.44 -12.88
CA ASP A 173 -7.63 -8.65 -12.02
C ASP A 173 -8.91 -8.86 -11.20
N GLU A 174 -9.47 -10.08 -11.28
CA GLU A 174 -10.37 -10.66 -10.26
C GLU A 174 -9.55 -10.83 -8.96
N GLY A 175 -9.33 -9.75 -8.22
CA GLY A 175 -8.47 -9.78 -7.03
C GLY A 175 -7.70 -8.49 -6.76
N ALA A 176 -7.83 -7.47 -7.62
CA ALA A 176 -7.21 -6.18 -7.37
C ALA A 176 -7.57 -5.65 -5.98
N VAL A 177 -6.56 -5.25 -5.21
CA VAL A 177 -6.73 -4.59 -3.93
C VAL A 177 -6.56 -3.09 -4.14
N VAL A 178 -7.59 -2.33 -3.78
CA VAL A 178 -7.62 -0.87 -3.90
C VAL A 178 -7.71 -0.20 -2.54
N VAL A 179 -7.28 1.04 -2.49
CA VAL A 179 -7.20 1.83 -1.27
C VAL A 179 -8.47 2.62 -1.08
N GLY A 180 -9.04 2.55 0.11
CA GLY A 180 -10.12 3.40 0.59
C GLY A 180 -9.67 4.28 1.75
N TYR A 181 -10.47 5.30 2.04
CA TYR A 181 -10.26 6.20 3.17
C TYR A 181 -11.38 6.04 4.20
N ARG A 182 -11.01 6.10 5.48
CA ARG A 182 -11.95 6.19 6.61
C ARG A 182 -11.63 7.43 7.45
N ASP A 183 -12.65 8.18 7.82
CA ASP A 183 -12.55 9.26 8.79
C ASP A 183 -12.46 8.70 10.22
N ALA A 184 -12.00 9.52 11.16
CA ALA A 184 -11.90 9.11 12.56
C ALA A 184 -13.27 8.71 13.14
N GLY A 185 -13.28 7.61 13.89
CA GLY A 185 -14.49 7.02 14.47
C GLY A 185 -15.24 6.06 13.53
N GLN A 186 -14.87 6.02 12.24
CA GLN A 186 -15.40 5.02 11.31
C GLN A 186 -14.63 3.70 11.43
N ARG A 187 -15.36 2.58 11.33
CA ARG A 187 -14.78 1.24 11.31
C ARG A 187 -14.17 0.90 9.95
N VAL A 188 -13.26 -0.06 9.92
CA VAL A 188 -12.79 -0.70 8.68
C VAL A 188 -13.94 -1.53 8.08
N LEU A 189 -14.10 -1.48 6.75
CA LEU A 189 -15.12 -2.29 6.07
C LEU A 189 -14.81 -3.78 6.19
N SER A 190 -15.87 -4.61 6.18
CA SER A 190 -15.71 -6.06 6.25
C SER A 190 -14.96 -6.57 5.02
N GLY A 191 -13.96 -7.43 5.24
CA GLY A 191 -13.10 -7.96 4.17
C GLY A 191 -11.99 -7.00 3.72
N CYS A 192 -11.77 -5.90 4.44
CA CYS A 192 -10.65 -5.00 4.21
C CYS A 192 -9.62 -5.08 5.34
N ALA A 193 -8.37 -4.80 5.00
CA ALA A 193 -7.29 -4.60 5.95
C ALA A 193 -7.15 -3.13 6.33
N GLU A 194 -6.83 -2.87 7.58
CA GLU A 194 -6.36 -1.56 8.01
C GLU A 194 -4.88 -1.44 7.70
N VAL A 195 -4.50 -0.37 7.00
CA VAL A 195 -3.11 -0.19 6.57
C VAL A 195 -2.63 1.23 6.86
N GLU A 196 -1.33 1.34 7.06
CA GLU A 196 -0.58 2.58 6.90
C GLU A 196 0.39 2.43 5.73
N PHE A 197 0.68 3.51 5.02
CA PHE A 197 1.67 3.49 3.95
C PHE A 197 2.94 4.17 4.43
N VAL A 198 4.00 3.39 4.58
CA VAL A 198 5.32 3.86 4.98
C VAL A 198 6.07 4.37 3.76
N ALA A 199 6.66 5.56 3.87
CA ALA A 199 7.53 6.10 2.84
C ALA A 199 8.91 5.42 2.89
N VAL A 200 9.27 4.73 1.83
CA VAL A 200 10.56 4.06 1.64
C VAL A 200 11.37 4.83 0.62
N CYS A 201 12.64 5.12 0.94
CA CYS A 201 13.52 5.85 0.04
C CYS A 201 13.73 5.04 -1.24
N SER A 202 13.67 5.70 -2.39
CA SER A 202 14.01 5.08 -3.67
C SER A 202 15.17 5.82 -4.30
N ASP A 203 16.14 5.04 -4.81
CA ASP A 203 17.23 5.53 -5.66
C ASP A 203 16.80 5.56 -7.15
N GLU A 204 15.59 5.11 -7.46
CA GLU A 204 15.05 5.14 -8.82
C GLU A 204 14.78 6.59 -9.24
N THR A 205 15.06 6.90 -10.50
CA THR A 205 14.81 8.22 -11.10
C THR A 205 13.93 8.03 -12.32
N ASP A 206 12.78 8.69 -12.36
CA ASP A 206 11.79 8.64 -13.43
C ASP A 206 11.73 9.91 -14.27
N GLY A 207 12.79 10.73 -14.20
CA GLY A 207 12.87 12.00 -14.90
C GLY A 207 12.55 13.22 -14.03
N GLY A 208 12.22 13.02 -12.74
CA GLY A 208 12.27 14.03 -11.68
C GLY A 208 11.49 15.31 -11.95
N GLU A 209 10.39 15.51 -11.24
CA GLU A 209 9.71 16.80 -11.22
C GLU A 209 10.62 17.88 -10.60
N ALA A 210 10.79 19.01 -11.30
CA ALA A 210 11.65 20.10 -10.83
C ALA A 210 11.13 20.71 -9.50
N SER A 211 9.83 20.55 -9.24
CA SER A 211 9.15 20.98 -8.02
C SER A 211 9.26 20.00 -6.85
N ALA A 212 9.82 18.79 -7.05
CA ALA A 212 9.89 17.76 -6.02
C ALA A 212 10.84 18.15 -4.87
N VAL A 213 10.32 18.05 -3.65
CA VAL A 213 11.09 18.27 -2.42
C VAL A 213 11.51 16.96 -1.75
N GLU A 214 12.60 17.04 -0.99
CA GLU A 214 13.01 15.95 -0.14
C GLU A 214 12.01 15.73 1.00
N VAL A 215 11.56 14.49 1.16
CA VAL A 215 10.71 14.07 2.27
C VAL A 215 11.40 13.01 3.11
N PRO A 216 11.10 12.92 4.42
CA PRO A 216 11.59 11.84 5.26
C PRO A 216 11.14 10.47 4.72
N CYS A 217 12.04 9.50 4.71
CA CYS A 217 11.77 8.14 4.25
C CYS A 217 12.61 7.12 5.03
N VAL A 218 12.21 5.84 4.98
CA VAL A 218 12.95 4.71 5.54
C VAL A 218 13.88 4.14 4.48
N VAL A 219 15.14 3.89 4.83
CA VAL A 219 16.07 3.10 4.01
C VAL A 219 15.94 1.64 4.43
N VAL A 220 15.64 0.78 3.46
CA VAL A 220 15.65 -0.68 3.65
C VAL A 220 17.04 -1.17 3.26
N VAL A 221 17.75 -1.76 4.22
CA VAL A 221 19.12 -2.28 4.07
C VAL A 221 19.10 -3.79 3.90
#